data_AF-A0A7R7XBH6-F1
#
_entry.id   AF-A0A7R7XBH6-F1
#
_cell.length_a   1.000
_cell.length_b   1.000
_cell.length_c   1.000
_cell.angle_alpha   90.00
_cell.angle_beta   90.00
_cell.angle_gamma   90.00
#
_symmetry.space_group_name_H-M   'P 1'
#
loop_
_entity.id
_entity.type
_entity.pdbx_description
1 polymer ?
#
loop_
_entity_poly.entity_id
_entity_poly.type
_entity_poly.pdbx_seq_one_letter_code
_entity_poly.pdbx_strand_id
1 'polypeptide(L)'
;MMSLSLQMRRFVTLIQKGLSGLSQLLLQLLYSRKGQSQVYLGRPVSKRIPVSRIPRGSWDSHMHVVDPVKYPLAEDALYTPTPHLLSQALLFEASTGIRNIVLVQPSIYGTDNSCLLDALRTIGPRHGRAVVTFDCATIDPSTLQKWHQWGVRGVRVNTQSSGRHMDEDELAATVRRYADIIRPYNWVLQLYVPLATAGVLERVVPELGVRVCFDHFGAPDLGGFGVLHRGDPYSLPGFRSLVNMLRRGNVYVKLSAPYRISRDGTLRDLEPVARELLNVAGMTQMVFASDWPHTRFEGLDIRPYMETLLTWCGGDEALIERVFRGNAERLWE
;
A
#
# COMPACT_ATOMS: atom_id res chain seq x y z
N MET A 1 -23.37 -31.14 39.22
CA MET A 1 -22.89 -29.73 39.17
C MET A 1 -23.12 -29.15 37.78
N MET A 2 -24.37 -28.87 37.45
CA MET A 2 -24.80 -28.11 36.26
C MET A 2 -25.88 -27.14 36.75
N SER A 3 -25.53 -25.90 37.08
CA SER A 3 -26.51 -24.81 37.33
C SER A 3 -25.81 -23.46 37.62
N LEU A 4 -24.95 -22.99 36.71
CA LEU A 4 -24.42 -21.61 36.78
C LEU A 4 -24.18 -20.94 35.41
N SER A 5 -24.46 -21.62 34.30
CA SER A 5 -24.20 -21.07 32.94
C SER A 5 -25.41 -20.47 32.23
N LEU A 6 -26.62 -20.50 32.82
CA LEU A 6 -27.84 -19.99 32.17
C LEU A 6 -28.35 -18.64 32.68
N GLN A 7 -27.95 -18.18 33.87
CA GLN A 7 -28.36 -16.86 34.40
C GLN A 7 -27.48 -15.69 33.94
N MET A 8 -26.22 -15.95 33.55
CA MET A 8 -25.32 -14.89 33.04
C MET A 8 -25.58 -14.53 31.56
N ARG A 9 -26.29 -15.39 30.81
CA ARG A 9 -26.70 -15.15 29.42
C ARG A 9 -27.96 -14.32 29.26
N ARG A 10 -28.73 -14.08 30.33
CA ARG A 10 -29.92 -13.20 30.30
C ARG A 10 -29.65 -11.76 30.71
N PHE A 11 -28.48 -11.45 31.28
CA PHE A 11 -28.12 -10.08 31.68
C PHE A 11 -27.40 -9.30 30.58
N VAL A 12 -26.72 -9.98 29.64
CA VAL A 12 -26.01 -9.33 28.52
C VAL A 12 -26.95 -8.94 27.37
N THR A 13 -28.11 -9.60 27.23
CA THR A 13 -29.08 -9.30 26.15
C THR A 13 -30.03 -8.14 26.47
N LEU A 14 -30.03 -7.62 27.70
CA LEU A 14 -30.93 -6.52 28.10
C LEU A 14 -30.30 -5.12 28.05
N ILE A 15 -28.99 -5.00 27.79
CA ILE A 15 -28.31 -3.69 27.65
C ILE A 15 -28.12 -3.29 26.17
N GLN A 16 -28.54 -4.13 25.22
CA GLN A 16 -28.51 -3.83 23.78
C GLN A 16 -29.79 -3.18 23.22
N LYS A 17 -30.79 -2.85 24.06
CA LYS A 17 -32.07 -2.26 23.61
C LYS A 17 -32.43 -0.90 24.23
N GLY A 18 -31.48 -0.18 24.83
CA GLY A 18 -31.81 1.05 25.58
C GLY A 18 -30.74 2.13 25.61
N LEU A 19 -29.97 2.31 24.54
CA LEU A 19 -28.90 3.30 24.48
C LEU A 19 -29.14 4.22 23.27
N SER A 20 -29.52 5.47 23.55
CA SER A 20 -29.81 6.52 22.58
C SER A 20 -28.57 6.90 21.76
N GLY A 21 -28.76 7.46 20.56
CA GLY A 21 -27.69 7.70 19.56
C GLY A 21 -26.44 8.44 20.03
N LEU A 22 -26.50 9.18 21.14
CA LEU A 22 -25.34 9.81 21.81
C LEU A 22 -24.34 8.79 22.38
N SER A 23 -24.81 7.62 22.80
CA SER A 23 -23.97 6.58 23.42
C SER A 23 -23.25 5.69 22.40
N GLN A 24 -23.83 5.49 21.20
CA GLN A 24 -23.12 4.89 20.07
C GLN A 24 -22.03 5.82 19.52
N LEU A 25 -22.31 7.13 19.47
CA LEU A 25 -21.31 8.13 19.08
C LEU A 25 -20.18 8.22 20.11
N LEU A 26 -20.49 8.13 21.42
CA LEU A 26 -19.47 8.04 22.47
C LEU A 26 -18.67 6.74 22.41
N LEU A 27 -19.28 5.60 22.08
CA LEU A 27 -18.55 4.34 21.88
C LEU A 27 -17.63 4.40 20.65
N GLN A 28 -18.05 5.04 19.55
CA GLN A 28 -17.18 5.29 18.39
C GLN A 28 -16.04 6.28 18.71
N LEU A 29 -16.31 7.33 19.49
CA LEU A 29 -15.28 8.27 19.96
C LEU A 29 -14.31 7.62 20.96
N LEU A 30 -14.78 6.69 21.80
CA LEU A 30 -13.95 5.95 22.76
C LEU A 30 -13.17 4.80 22.10
N TYR A 31 -13.69 4.19 21.03
CA TYR A 31 -12.92 3.26 20.19
C TYR A 31 -11.89 4.00 19.33
N SER A 32 -12.23 5.19 18.83
CA SER A 32 -11.31 6.05 18.07
C SER A 32 -10.17 6.60 18.95
N ARG A 33 -10.44 6.92 20.23
CA ARG A 33 -9.42 7.44 21.16
C ARG A 33 -8.48 6.39 21.77
N LYS A 34 -8.75 5.08 21.65
CA LYS A 34 -7.86 4.02 22.20
C LYS A 34 -6.96 3.36 21.16
N GLY A 35 -6.97 3.84 19.92
CA GLY A 35 -6.29 3.19 18.80
C GLY A 35 -5.22 4.00 18.09
N GLN A 36 -4.71 5.12 18.61
CA GLN A 36 -3.60 5.85 17.98
C GLN A 36 -2.74 6.56 19.01
N SER A 37 -1.69 5.88 19.45
CA SER A 37 -0.41 6.42 19.94
C SER A 37 0.36 5.27 20.61
N GLN A 38 0.63 4.19 19.87
CA GLN A 38 1.90 3.52 20.14
C GLN A 38 2.92 4.39 19.43
N VAL A 39 3.48 5.32 20.21
CA VAL A 39 4.71 5.99 19.82
C VAL A 39 5.67 4.88 19.44
N TYR A 40 6.12 4.86 18.18
CA TYR A 40 7.30 4.13 17.75
C TYR A 40 8.50 4.72 18.51
N LEU A 41 8.57 4.50 19.83
CA LEU A 41 9.78 4.67 20.63
C LEU A 41 10.67 3.45 20.37
N GLY A 42 10.99 3.24 19.10
CA GLY A 42 12.25 2.58 18.79
C GLY A 42 13.35 3.44 19.38
N ARG A 43 14.28 2.84 20.12
CA ARG A 43 15.53 3.49 20.55
C ARG A 43 16.09 4.36 19.42
N PRO A 44 16.75 5.50 19.70
CA PRO A 44 17.42 6.27 18.66
C PRO A 44 18.58 5.45 18.12
N VAL A 45 18.30 4.57 17.17
CA VAL A 45 19.31 3.98 16.31
C VAL A 45 19.53 4.98 15.20
N SER A 46 20.25 6.06 15.56
CA SER A 46 20.91 6.94 14.61
C SER A 46 22.07 6.17 13.96
N LYS A 47 21.76 5.11 13.22
CA LYS A 47 22.61 4.71 12.12
C LYS A 47 21.92 5.26 10.89
N ARG A 48 22.49 6.34 10.36
CA ARG A 48 22.15 6.76 9.00
C ARG A 48 22.41 5.53 8.14
N ILE A 49 21.42 5.09 7.37
CA ILE A 49 21.66 4.10 6.31
C ILE A 49 22.84 4.64 5.52
N PRO A 50 23.94 3.89 5.38
CA PRO A 50 24.95 4.29 4.42
C PRO A 50 24.27 4.29 3.06
N VAL A 51 24.06 5.47 2.48
CA VAL A 51 23.51 5.62 1.12
C VAL A 51 24.23 4.70 0.12
N SER A 52 25.48 4.33 0.42
CA SER A 52 26.26 3.33 -0.32
C SER A 52 25.62 1.93 -0.42
N ARG A 53 24.67 1.55 0.45
CA ARG A 53 23.97 0.26 0.40
C ARG A 53 22.74 0.27 -0.51
N ILE A 54 22.22 1.45 -0.86
CA ILE A 54 21.09 1.57 -1.79
C ILE A 54 21.65 1.62 -3.21
N PRO A 55 21.25 0.71 -4.11
CA PRO A 55 21.76 0.68 -5.47
C PRO A 55 21.55 2.01 -6.20
N ARG A 56 22.52 2.44 -7.01
CA ARG A 56 22.34 3.62 -7.86
C ARG A 56 21.22 3.36 -8.86
N GLY A 57 20.33 4.33 -9.05
CA GLY A 57 19.18 4.20 -9.94
C GLY A 57 17.98 3.50 -9.29
N SER A 58 18.02 3.28 -7.97
CA SER A 58 16.86 2.78 -7.22
C SER A 58 15.62 3.64 -7.45
N TRP A 59 14.47 2.99 -7.29
CA TRP A 59 13.14 3.57 -7.38
C TRP A 59 12.45 3.53 -6.02
N ASP A 60 11.82 4.63 -5.65
CA ASP A 60 10.71 4.61 -4.71
C ASP A 60 9.41 4.41 -5.50
N SER A 61 8.84 3.20 -5.39
CA SER A 61 7.64 2.83 -6.14
C SER A 61 6.32 3.28 -5.52
N HIS A 62 6.32 4.06 -4.43
CA HIS A 62 5.10 4.59 -3.84
C HIS A 62 5.38 5.78 -2.92
N MET A 63 4.95 6.96 -3.36
CA MET A 63 4.83 8.12 -2.47
C MET A 63 3.67 9.03 -2.90
N HIS A 64 3.30 9.94 -2.01
CA HIS A 64 2.26 10.94 -2.22
C HIS A 64 2.85 12.34 -2.10
N VAL A 65 2.38 13.26 -2.93
CA VAL A 65 2.53 14.70 -2.70
C VAL A 65 1.16 15.28 -2.35
N VAL A 66 1.16 16.25 -1.44
CA VAL A 66 -0.05 16.77 -0.83
C VAL A 66 0.10 18.28 -0.65
N ASP A 67 -0.79 19.06 -1.27
CA ASP A 67 -0.85 20.51 -1.15
C ASP A 67 -2.32 20.95 -1.07
N PRO A 68 -2.95 20.86 0.12
CA PRO A 68 -4.35 21.23 0.32
C PRO A 68 -4.58 22.75 0.26
N VAL A 69 -3.50 23.55 0.18
CA VAL A 69 -3.58 25.00 0.03
C VAL A 69 -3.85 25.34 -1.44
N LYS A 70 -3.17 24.64 -2.37
CA LYS A 70 -3.34 24.86 -3.82
C LYS A 70 -4.45 24.02 -4.44
N TYR A 71 -4.67 22.80 -3.96
CA TYR A 71 -5.64 21.87 -4.55
C TYR A 71 -6.73 21.49 -3.54
N PRO A 72 -8.02 21.59 -3.92
CA PRO A 72 -9.12 21.24 -3.02
C PRO A 72 -9.11 19.75 -2.69
N LEU A 73 -9.51 19.42 -1.47
CA LEU A 73 -9.78 18.03 -1.09
C LEU A 73 -11.07 17.53 -1.77
N ALA A 74 -11.17 16.22 -1.98
CA ALA A 74 -12.42 15.61 -2.38
C ALA A 74 -13.49 15.77 -1.28
N GLU A 75 -14.76 15.83 -1.68
CA GLU A 75 -15.88 15.99 -0.74
C GLU A 75 -15.96 14.85 0.28
N ASP A 76 -15.54 13.65 -0.10
CA ASP A 76 -15.52 12.43 0.72
C ASP A 76 -14.15 12.17 1.38
N ALA A 77 -13.24 13.16 1.40
CA ALA A 77 -11.94 13.01 2.04
C ALA A 77 -12.08 12.70 3.54
N LEU A 78 -11.51 11.56 3.97
CA LEU A 78 -11.64 11.07 5.35
C LEU A 78 -10.84 11.87 6.39
N TYR A 79 -9.94 12.75 5.95
CA TYR A 79 -9.11 13.59 6.82
C TYR A 79 -8.51 14.76 6.04
N THR A 80 -8.13 15.82 6.77
CA THR A 80 -7.39 16.96 6.24
C THR A 80 -5.90 16.80 6.56
N PRO A 81 -5.03 16.62 5.55
CA PRO A 81 -3.60 16.48 5.76
C PRO A 81 -2.91 17.84 6.00
N THR A 82 -1.73 17.80 6.58
CA THR A 82 -0.75 18.89 6.42
C THR A 82 -0.10 18.85 5.04
N PRO A 83 0.41 19.98 4.51
CA PRO A 83 1.14 19.99 3.24
C PRO A 83 2.42 19.13 3.29
N HIS A 84 2.60 18.32 2.24
CA HIS A 84 3.77 17.51 1.94
C HIS A 84 4.15 17.70 0.47
N LEU A 85 4.92 18.74 0.20
CA LEU A 85 5.20 19.25 -1.14
C LEU A 85 6.24 18.40 -1.87
N LEU A 86 6.26 18.49 -3.21
CA LEU A 86 7.27 17.84 -4.03
C LEU A 86 8.71 18.19 -3.59
N SER A 87 8.98 19.45 -3.24
CA SER A 87 10.31 19.85 -2.77
C SER A 87 10.76 19.09 -1.53
N GLN A 88 9.84 18.77 -0.62
CA GLN A 88 10.10 17.97 0.58
C GLN A 88 10.30 16.50 0.24
N ALA A 89 9.51 15.97 -0.71
CA ALA A 89 9.70 14.61 -1.23
C ALA A 89 11.10 14.45 -1.84
N LEU A 90 11.55 15.40 -2.67
CA LEU A 90 12.88 15.36 -3.28
C LEU A 90 14.02 15.46 -2.25
N LEU A 91 13.84 16.24 -1.18
CA LEU A 91 14.80 16.28 -0.06
C LEU A 91 14.86 14.95 0.70
N PHE A 92 13.70 14.31 0.91
CA PHE A 92 13.61 12.99 1.51
C PHE A 92 14.33 11.94 0.66
N GLU A 93 14.06 11.89 -0.64
CA GLU A 93 14.71 10.97 -1.60
C GLU A 93 16.23 11.18 -1.68
N ALA A 94 16.67 12.44 -1.70
CA ALA A 94 18.09 12.77 -1.64
C ALA A 94 18.76 12.21 -0.37
N SER A 95 18.03 12.16 0.76
CA SER A 95 18.54 11.61 2.02
C SER A 95 18.65 10.08 2.05
N THR A 96 17.89 9.39 1.19
CA THR A 96 17.93 7.92 1.03
C THR A 96 18.81 7.46 -0.14
N GLY A 97 19.24 8.40 -1.00
CA GLY A 97 20.04 8.11 -2.19
C GLY A 97 19.23 7.65 -3.40
N ILE A 98 17.90 7.70 -3.29
CA ILE A 98 16.96 7.34 -4.35
C ILE A 98 16.68 8.58 -5.19
N ARG A 99 16.40 8.38 -6.49
CA ARG A 99 16.16 9.48 -7.45
C ARG A 99 14.94 9.25 -8.32
N ASN A 100 14.59 7.99 -8.57
CA ASN A 100 13.44 7.66 -9.40
C ASN A 100 12.22 7.46 -8.49
N ILE A 101 11.10 8.06 -8.86
CA ILE A 101 9.94 8.24 -8.00
C ILE A 101 8.68 7.83 -8.76
N VAL A 102 7.80 7.09 -8.07
CA VAL A 102 6.43 6.86 -8.50
C VAL A 102 5.47 7.60 -7.58
N LEU A 103 4.90 8.68 -8.11
CA LEU A 103 3.84 9.43 -7.44
C LEU A 103 2.53 8.65 -7.55
N VAL A 104 1.89 8.37 -6.43
CA VAL A 104 0.60 7.67 -6.36
C VAL A 104 -0.46 8.66 -5.90
N GLN A 105 -1.62 8.66 -6.54
CA GLN A 105 -2.73 9.51 -6.15
C GLN A 105 -3.19 9.16 -4.72
N PRO A 106 -3.16 10.11 -3.77
CA PRO A 106 -3.70 9.88 -2.43
C PRO A 106 -5.22 10.04 -2.44
N SER A 107 -5.92 9.23 -1.63
CA SER A 107 -7.40 9.16 -1.66
C SER A 107 -8.11 10.46 -1.29
N ILE A 108 -7.43 11.35 -0.55
CA ILE A 108 -7.95 12.66 -0.14
C ILE A 108 -8.29 13.61 -1.30
N TYR A 109 -7.77 13.35 -2.50
CA TYR A 109 -8.06 14.13 -3.70
C TYR A 109 -9.02 13.40 -4.67
N GLY A 110 -9.49 12.20 -4.31
CA GLY A 110 -10.37 11.41 -5.17
C GLY A 110 -9.75 11.20 -6.57
N THR A 111 -10.49 11.60 -7.60
CA THR A 111 -10.09 11.53 -9.02
C THR A 111 -9.45 12.82 -9.55
N ASP A 112 -9.30 13.87 -8.73
CA ASP A 112 -8.54 15.06 -9.12
C ASP A 112 -7.05 14.80 -8.95
N ASN A 113 -6.39 14.43 -10.06
CA ASN A 113 -4.97 14.12 -10.08
C ASN A 113 -4.08 15.38 -10.22
N SER A 114 -4.62 16.60 -10.19
CA SER A 114 -3.88 17.82 -10.55
C SER A 114 -2.61 18.03 -9.72
N CYS A 115 -2.67 17.79 -8.40
CA CYS A 115 -1.50 17.89 -7.52
C CYS A 115 -0.38 16.93 -7.94
N LEU A 116 -0.74 15.67 -8.19
CA LEU A 116 0.17 14.62 -8.65
C LEU A 116 0.74 14.91 -10.04
N LEU A 117 -0.08 15.39 -10.97
CA LEU A 117 0.32 15.65 -12.36
C LEU A 117 1.25 16.85 -12.46
N ASP A 118 1.02 17.92 -11.70
CA ASP A 118 1.92 19.08 -11.64
C ASP A 118 3.29 18.67 -11.08
N ALA A 119 3.31 17.83 -10.04
CA ALA A 119 4.55 17.28 -9.49
C ALA A 119 5.26 16.38 -10.51
N LEU A 120 4.53 15.48 -11.18
CA LEU A 120 5.08 14.58 -12.21
C LEU A 120 5.74 15.37 -13.35
N ARG A 121 5.09 16.45 -13.83
CA ARG A 121 5.63 17.31 -14.88
C ARG A 121 6.91 18.02 -14.47
N THR A 122 7.04 18.35 -13.19
CA THR A 122 8.26 18.96 -12.64
C THR A 122 9.41 17.95 -12.58
N ILE A 123 9.15 16.69 -12.19
CA ILE A 123 10.17 15.63 -12.16
C ILE A 123 10.55 15.20 -13.59
N GLY A 124 9.58 15.12 -14.49
CA GLY A 124 9.73 14.66 -15.86
C GLY A 124 9.87 13.13 -16.00
N PRO A 125 9.63 12.59 -17.21
CA PRO A 125 9.55 11.13 -17.44
C PRO A 125 10.91 10.42 -17.38
N ARG A 126 12.02 11.11 -17.10
CA ARG A 126 13.31 10.46 -16.88
C ARG A 126 13.37 9.80 -15.49
N HIS A 127 12.82 10.48 -14.49
CA HIS A 127 12.90 10.08 -13.08
C HIS A 127 11.52 9.92 -12.43
N GLY A 128 10.47 10.43 -13.06
CA GLY A 128 9.11 10.42 -12.54
C GLY A 128 8.22 9.43 -13.29
N ARG A 129 7.41 8.72 -12.51
CA ARG A 129 6.22 8.01 -12.97
C ARG A 129 5.06 8.36 -12.07
N ALA A 130 3.85 8.06 -12.53
CA ALA A 130 2.71 8.18 -11.65
C ALA A 130 1.64 7.10 -11.85
N VAL A 131 0.88 6.89 -10.77
CA VAL A 131 -0.30 6.06 -10.71
C VAL A 131 -1.48 6.95 -10.32
N VAL A 132 -2.41 7.13 -11.26
CA VAL A 132 -3.57 8.02 -11.13
C VAL A 132 -4.80 7.27 -10.62
N THR A 133 -5.86 8.01 -10.31
CA THR A 133 -7.20 7.46 -10.08
C THR A 133 -8.18 8.19 -11.00
N PHE A 134 -9.09 7.47 -11.65
CA PHE A 134 -10.13 8.06 -12.49
C PHE A 134 -11.40 7.22 -12.44
N ASP A 135 -12.55 7.81 -12.77
CA ASP A 135 -13.79 7.06 -12.93
C ASP A 135 -13.85 6.43 -14.34
N CYS A 136 -13.97 5.10 -14.39
CA CYS A 136 -14.08 4.35 -15.64
C CYS A 136 -15.27 4.78 -16.51
N ALA A 137 -16.35 5.32 -15.93
CA ALA A 137 -17.54 5.72 -16.66
C ALA A 137 -17.38 7.04 -17.41
N THR A 138 -16.46 7.89 -16.97
CA THR A 138 -16.36 9.29 -17.44
C THR A 138 -14.98 9.67 -17.98
N ILE A 139 -13.98 8.81 -17.83
CA ILE A 139 -12.62 9.07 -18.31
C ILE A 139 -12.56 9.21 -19.84
N ASP A 140 -11.98 10.31 -20.30
CA ASP A 140 -11.74 10.57 -21.72
C ASP A 140 -10.43 9.91 -22.20
N PRO A 141 -10.45 9.10 -23.27
CA PRO A 141 -9.24 8.53 -23.88
C PRO A 141 -8.15 9.56 -24.22
N SER A 142 -8.53 10.78 -24.61
CA SER A 142 -7.53 11.82 -24.94
C SER A 142 -6.75 12.27 -23.69
N THR A 143 -7.42 12.27 -22.53
CA THR A 143 -6.80 12.56 -21.23
C THR A 143 -5.79 11.49 -20.86
N LEU A 144 -6.11 10.20 -21.06
CA LEU A 144 -5.21 9.08 -20.80
C LEU A 144 -3.95 9.14 -21.67
N GLN A 145 -4.10 9.48 -22.95
CA GLN A 145 -2.96 9.65 -23.86
C GLN A 145 -2.02 10.77 -23.38
N LYS A 146 -2.58 11.91 -22.98
CA LYS A 146 -1.81 13.04 -22.45
C LYS A 146 -1.08 12.67 -21.15
N TRP A 147 -1.76 11.97 -20.24
CA TRP A 147 -1.17 11.46 -19.00
C TRP A 147 -0.05 10.46 -19.26
N HIS A 148 -0.22 9.56 -20.23
CA HIS A 148 0.82 8.61 -20.63
C HIS A 148 2.09 9.33 -21.11
N GLN A 149 1.95 10.39 -21.92
CA GLN A 149 3.07 11.22 -22.39
C GLN A 149 3.80 11.93 -21.24
N TRP A 150 3.09 12.34 -20.19
CA TRP A 150 3.69 12.96 -19.01
C TRP A 150 4.42 11.97 -18.10
N GLY A 151 4.20 10.66 -18.28
CA GLY A 151 4.86 9.60 -17.49
C GLY A 151 3.91 8.81 -16.58
N VAL A 152 2.60 8.97 -16.70
CA VAL A 152 1.65 8.08 -16.02
C VAL A 152 1.81 6.66 -16.57
N ARG A 153 1.87 5.69 -15.66
CA ARG A 153 2.07 4.26 -15.96
C ARG A 153 1.17 3.34 -15.17
N GLY A 154 0.18 3.87 -14.45
CA GLY A 154 -0.74 3.02 -13.73
C GLY A 154 -2.01 3.72 -13.31
N VAL A 155 -2.99 2.91 -12.92
CA VAL A 155 -4.21 3.33 -12.25
C VAL A 155 -4.33 2.58 -10.92
N ARG A 156 -4.90 3.23 -9.89
CA ARG A 156 -5.07 2.64 -8.57
C ARG A 156 -6.53 2.28 -8.30
N VAL A 157 -6.75 1.05 -7.82
CA VAL A 157 -7.97 0.63 -7.13
C VAL A 157 -7.64 0.50 -5.64
N ASN A 158 -8.32 1.27 -4.80
CA ASN A 158 -8.04 1.34 -3.37
C ASN A 158 -9.33 1.20 -2.57
N THR A 159 -9.51 0.06 -1.88
CA THR A 159 -10.63 -0.17 -0.96
C THR A 159 -10.21 0.09 0.49
N GLN A 160 -8.95 -0.20 0.83
CA GLN A 160 -8.42 -0.12 2.19
C GLN A 160 -8.42 1.30 2.79
N SER A 161 -8.00 2.32 2.03
CA SER A 161 -7.98 3.70 2.57
C SER A 161 -9.38 4.31 2.66
N SER A 162 -10.31 3.90 1.81
CA SER A 162 -11.67 4.45 1.74
C SER A 162 -12.65 3.80 2.72
N GLY A 163 -12.29 2.64 3.30
CA GLY A 163 -13.21 1.83 4.10
C GLY A 163 -14.33 1.19 3.27
N ARG A 164 -14.27 1.28 1.93
CA ARG A 164 -15.21 0.61 1.04
C ARG A 164 -14.95 -0.88 1.04
N HIS A 165 -16.02 -1.67 1.19
CA HIS A 165 -15.98 -3.10 0.94
C HIS A 165 -16.57 -3.37 -0.43
N MET A 166 -15.85 -4.13 -1.25
CA MET A 166 -16.37 -4.71 -2.49
C MET A 166 -16.54 -6.20 -2.26
N ASP A 167 -17.66 -6.76 -2.69
CA ASP A 167 -17.78 -8.21 -2.78
C ASP A 167 -16.90 -8.77 -3.92
N GLU A 168 -16.83 -10.10 -4.03
CA GLU A 168 -15.96 -10.75 -5.02
C GLU A 168 -16.35 -10.40 -6.47
N ASP A 169 -17.64 -10.31 -6.77
CA ASP A 169 -18.14 -10.03 -8.12
C ASP A 169 -17.89 -8.57 -8.50
N GLU A 170 -18.13 -7.63 -7.57
CA GLU A 170 -17.84 -6.21 -7.74
C GLU A 170 -16.34 -5.98 -7.94
N LEU A 171 -15.49 -6.62 -7.14
CA LEU A 171 -14.03 -6.51 -7.30
C LEU A 171 -13.59 -7.04 -8.67
N ALA A 172 -14.07 -8.22 -9.06
CA ALA A 172 -13.76 -8.84 -10.34
C ALA A 172 -14.20 -7.96 -11.53
N ALA A 173 -15.41 -7.41 -11.48
CA ALA A 173 -15.92 -6.50 -12.49
C ALA A 173 -15.12 -5.19 -12.55
N THR A 174 -14.75 -4.65 -11.38
CA THR A 174 -13.96 -3.41 -11.27
C THR A 174 -12.58 -3.58 -11.90
N VAL A 175 -11.83 -4.63 -11.54
CA VAL A 175 -10.48 -4.83 -12.08
C VAL A 175 -10.47 -5.10 -13.58
N ARG A 176 -11.48 -5.81 -14.11
CA ARG A 176 -11.64 -6.01 -15.57
C ARG A 176 -11.86 -4.69 -16.28
N ARG A 177 -12.76 -3.84 -15.78
CA ARG A 177 -13.07 -2.54 -16.38
C ARG A 177 -11.86 -1.62 -16.43
N TYR A 178 -11.11 -1.51 -15.34
CA TYR A 178 -9.87 -0.73 -15.34
C TYR A 178 -8.82 -1.33 -16.29
N ALA A 179 -8.65 -2.66 -16.28
CA ALA A 179 -7.71 -3.32 -17.17
C ALA A 179 -8.03 -3.05 -18.65
N ASP A 180 -9.30 -3.12 -19.05
CA ASP A 180 -9.74 -2.83 -20.42
C ASP A 180 -9.35 -1.43 -20.90
N ILE A 181 -9.53 -0.43 -20.03
CA ILE A 181 -9.21 0.97 -20.34
C ILE A 181 -7.69 1.19 -20.47
N ILE A 182 -6.91 0.58 -19.59
CA ILE A 182 -5.48 0.88 -19.48
C ILE A 182 -4.57 -0.03 -20.33
N ARG A 183 -5.10 -1.16 -20.82
CA ARG A 183 -4.37 -2.15 -21.63
C ARG A 183 -3.65 -1.54 -22.85
N PRO A 184 -4.25 -0.63 -23.65
CA PRO A 184 -3.56 -0.01 -24.78
C PRO A 184 -2.30 0.77 -24.42
N TYR A 185 -2.15 1.18 -23.15
CA TYR A 185 -1.02 1.97 -22.66
C TYR A 185 0.02 1.12 -21.91
N ASN A 186 -0.20 -0.20 -21.78
CA ASN A 186 0.60 -1.11 -20.97
C ASN A 186 0.78 -0.63 -19.51
N TRP A 187 -0.22 0.07 -18.99
CA TRP A 187 -0.21 0.57 -17.62
C TRP A 187 -0.41 -0.56 -16.60
N VAL A 188 0.07 -0.31 -15.40
CA VAL A 188 -0.04 -1.18 -14.23
C VAL A 188 -1.37 -0.94 -13.52
N LEU A 189 -2.08 -2.01 -13.19
CA LEU A 189 -3.20 -1.96 -12.27
C LEU A 189 -2.67 -2.11 -10.83
N GLN A 190 -2.62 -1.01 -10.08
CA GLN A 190 -2.19 -1.01 -8.69
C GLN A 190 -3.38 -1.28 -7.76
N LEU A 191 -3.25 -2.23 -6.86
CA LEU A 191 -4.31 -2.67 -5.95
C LEU A 191 -3.91 -2.44 -4.50
N TYR A 192 -4.73 -1.67 -3.77
CA TYR A 192 -4.71 -1.64 -2.30
C TYR A 192 -6.04 -2.20 -1.76
N VAL A 193 -6.06 -3.52 -1.65
CA VAL A 193 -7.20 -4.34 -1.22
C VAL A 193 -6.73 -5.36 -0.17
N PRO A 194 -7.60 -5.87 0.72
CA PRO A 194 -7.19 -6.89 1.71
C PRO A 194 -6.61 -8.14 1.05
N LEU A 195 -5.57 -8.74 1.65
CA LEU A 195 -4.97 -9.98 1.13
C LEU A 195 -6.00 -11.11 0.94
N ALA A 196 -7.03 -11.16 1.78
CA ALA A 196 -8.10 -12.14 1.70
C ALA A 196 -8.82 -12.15 0.34
N THR A 197 -8.80 -11.04 -0.40
CA THR A 197 -9.37 -10.93 -1.76
C THR A 197 -8.50 -11.58 -2.84
N ALA A 198 -7.27 -11.99 -2.53
CA ALA A 198 -6.37 -12.59 -3.50
C ALA A 198 -6.92 -13.87 -4.16
N GLY A 199 -7.85 -14.58 -3.49
CA GLY A 199 -8.51 -15.76 -4.05
C GLY A 199 -9.38 -15.45 -5.28
N VAL A 200 -10.15 -14.35 -5.26
CA VAL A 200 -10.89 -13.90 -6.45
C VAL A 200 -9.94 -13.32 -7.51
N LEU A 201 -8.92 -12.57 -7.09
CA LEU A 201 -7.94 -12.00 -8.01
C LEU A 201 -7.14 -13.08 -8.75
N GLU A 202 -6.79 -14.20 -8.09
CA GLU A 202 -6.10 -15.32 -8.75
C GLU A 202 -6.88 -15.90 -9.94
N ARG A 203 -8.21 -15.83 -9.88
CA ARG A 203 -9.09 -16.27 -10.98
C ARG A 203 -9.11 -15.27 -12.13
N VAL A 204 -9.15 -13.97 -11.81
CA VAL A 204 -9.41 -12.89 -12.79
C VAL A 204 -8.14 -12.34 -13.43
N VAL A 205 -7.03 -12.26 -12.68
CA VAL A 205 -5.74 -11.68 -13.14
C VAL A 205 -5.26 -12.25 -14.48
N PRO A 206 -5.37 -13.57 -14.78
CA PRO A 206 -4.97 -14.11 -16.08
C PRO A 206 -5.71 -13.51 -17.29
N GLU A 207 -6.94 -12.99 -17.09
CA GLU A 207 -7.78 -12.43 -18.14
C GLU A 207 -7.46 -10.95 -18.42
N LEU A 208 -6.79 -10.25 -17.50
CA LEU A 208 -6.68 -8.79 -17.55
C LEU A 208 -5.78 -8.28 -18.67
N GLY A 209 -4.75 -9.04 -19.03
CA GLY A 209 -3.76 -8.63 -20.05
C GLY A 209 -2.91 -7.41 -19.65
N VAL A 210 -2.82 -7.11 -18.35
CA VAL A 210 -2.00 -6.02 -17.79
C VAL A 210 -1.21 -6.52 -16.58
N ARG A 211 -0.13 -5.83 -16.25
CA ARG A 211 0.61 -6.06 -14.99
C ARG A 211 -0.24 -5.62 -13.81
N VAL A 212 -0.25 -6.41 -12.74
CA VAL A 212 -0.94 -6.07 -11.48
C VAL A 212 0.09 -5.87 -10.38
N CYS A 213 -0.07 -4.84 -9.56
CA CYS A 213 0.84 -4.56 -8.44
C CYS A 213 0.06 -4.42 -7.13
N PHE A 214 0.31 -5.31 -6.18
CA PHE A 214 -0.26 -5.22 -4.83
C PHE A 214 0.54 -4.23 -3.98
N ASP A 215 -0.16 -3.32 -3.32
CA ASP A 215 0.42 -2.41 -2.34
C ASP A 215 0.73 -3.17 -1.02
N HIS A 216 1.77 -2.71 -0.31
CA HIS A 216 2.08 -3.02 1.09
C HIS A 216 2.01 -4.52 1.47
N PHE A 217 2.90 -5.33 0.89
CA PHE A 217 2.98 -6.79 1.13
C PHE A 217 1.69 -7.56 0.75
N GLY A 218 0.78 -6.95 -0.01
CA GLY A 218 -0.56 -7.49 -0.27
C GLY A 218 -1.60 -7.17 0.80
N ALA A 219 -1.28 -6.26 1.74
CA ALA A 219 -2.12 -5.85 2.86
C ALA A 219 -2.69 -7.04 3.68
N PRO A 220 -1.82 -7.90 4.25
CA PRO A 220 -2.26 -8.97 5.13
C PRO A 220 -2.89 -8.41 6.41
N ASP A 221 -3.89 -9.11 6.94
CA ASP A 221 -4.32 -8.93 8.32
C ASP A 221 -3.51 -9.86 9.22
N LEU A 222 -2.62 -9.29 10.03
CA LEU A 222 -1.77 -10.04 10.96
C LEU A 222 -2.46 -10.30 12.32
N GLY A 223 -3.75 -9.99 12.46
CA GLY A 223 -4.54 -10.25 13.66
C GLY A 223 -4.47 -11.72 14.11
N GLY A 224 -3.63 -12.00 15.12
CA GLY A 224 -3.43 -13.35 15.68
C GLY A 224 -2.40 -14.21 14.94
N PHE A 225 -1.80 -13.72 13.85
CA PHE A 225 -0.90 -14.48 12.98
C PHE A 225 0.30 -15.12 13.72
N GLY A 226 1.06 -14.31 14.47
CA GLY A 226 2.25 -14.78 15.19
C GLY A 226 1.98 -15.68 16.40
N VAL A 227 0.78 -15.57 17.01
CA VAL A 227 0.42 -16.34 18.22
C VAL A 227 -0.26 -17.66 17.84
N LEU A 228 -1.12 -17.66 16.82
CA LEU A 228 -1.96 -18.81 16.47
C LEU A 228 -1.32 -19.73 15.43
N HIS A 229 -0.44 -19.22 14.57
CA HIS A 229 0.02 -19.95 13.38
C HIS A 229 1.54 -20.14 13.29
N ARG A 230 2.26 -19.93 14.41
CA ARG A 230 3.74 -20.06 14.49
C ARG A 230 4.49 -19.28 13.41
N GLY A 231 3.88 -18.23 12.86
CA GLY A 231 4.46 -17.41 11.80
C GLY A 231 4.49 -18.07 10.42
N ASP A 232 3.69 -19.10 10.12
CA ASP A 232 3.55 -19.64 8.76
C ASP A 232 2.70 -18.71 7.88
N PRO A 233 3.27 -17.96 6.91
CA PRO A 233 2.53 -17.00 6.09
C PRO A 233 1.41 -17.65 5.26
N TYR A 234 1.47 -18.96 4.99
CA TYR A 234 0.42 -19.66 4.25
C TYR A 234 -0.87 -19.87 5.05
N SER A 235 -0.88 -19.58 6.35
CA SER A 235 -2.10 -19.55 7.15
C SER A 235 -2.93 -18.28 6.93
N LEU A 236 -2.34 -17.23 6.34
CA LEU A 236 -3.04 -15.98 6.06
C LEU A 236 -4.04 -16.19 4.90
N PRO A 237 -5.32 -15.78 5.05
CA PRO A 237 -6.29 -15.85 3.98
C PRO A 237 -5.79 -15.13 2.72
N GLY A 238 -5.76 -15.84 1.60
CA GLY A 238 -5.31 -15.32 0.30
C GLY A 238 -3.80 -15.38 0.04
N PHE A 239 -2.94 -15.66 1.02
CA PHE A 239 -1.49 -15.66 0.80
C PHE A 239 -1.05 -16.71 -0.23
N ARG A 240 -1.61 -17.93 -0.17
CA ARG A 240 -1.35 -18.98 -1.17
C ARG A 240 -1.70 -18.51 -2.59
N SER A 241 -2.83 -17.82 -2.74
CA SER A 241 -3.27 -17.27 -4.02
C SER A 241 -2.34 -16.18 -4.54
N LEU A 242 -1.85 -15.31 -3.65
CA LEU A 242 -0.82 -14.32 -4.01
C LEU A 242 0.46 -15.01 -4.50
N VAL A 243 0.95 -16.02 -3.79
CA VAL A 243 2.13 -16.81 -4.19
C VAL A 243 1.91 -17.49 -5.56
N ASN A 244 0.74 -18.08 -5.79
CA ASN A 244 0.40 -18.68 -7.08
C ASN A 244 0.43 -17.65 -8.22
N MET A 245 -0.13 -16.46 -8.00
CA MET A 245 -0.08 -15.36 -8.96
C MET A 245 1.34 -14.87 -9.22
N LEU A 246 2.18 -14.77 -8.19
CA LEU A 246 3.59 -14.43 -8.32
C LEU A 246 4.34 -15.45 -9.18
N ARG A 247 4.12 -16.75 -8.97
CA ARG A 247 4.74 -17.80 -9.79
C ARG A 247 4.35 -17.75 -11.28
N ARG A 248 3.21 -17.14 -11.61
CA ARG A 248 2.77 -16.91 -13.01
C ARG A 248 3.44 -15.70 -13.67
N GLY A 249 4.12 -14.83 -12.92
CA GLY A 249 5.02 -13.79 -13.46
C GLY A 249 4.41 -12.40 -13.73
N ASN A 250 3.09 -12.24 -13.74
CA ASN A 250 2.42 -10.96 -14.11
C ASN A 250 1.98 -10.10 -12.91
N VAL A 251 2.29 -10.53 -11.69
CA VAL A 251 1.94 -9.83 -10.45
C VAL A 251 3.19 -9.35 -9.74
N TYR A 252 3.16 -8.11 -9.24
CA TYR A 252 4.20 -7.48 -8.44
C TYR A 252 3.67 -7.18 -7.03
N VAL A 253 4.57 -7.06 -6.07
CA VAL A 253 4.23 -6.64 -4.69
C VAL A 253 5.19 -5.55 -4.24
N LYS A 254 4.64 -4.49 -3.67
CA LYS A 254 5.43 -3.44 -3.00
C LYS A 254 5.75 -3.86 -1.58
N LEU A 255 7.03 -3.92 -1.25
CA LEU A 255 7.52 -4.13 0.11
C LEU A 255 7.57 -2.76 0.80
N SER A 256 6.43 -2.30 1.29
CA SER A 256 6.25 -0.93 1.81
C SER A 256 5.28 -0.83 2.97
N ALA A 257 5.31 0.31 3.65
CA ALA A 257 4.40 0.69 4.74
C ALA A 257 4.21 -0.38 5.83
N PRO A 258 5.29 -1.02 6.35
CA PRO A 258 5.15 -2.08 7.35
C PRO A 258 4.42 -1.60 8.61
N TYR A 259 4.49 -0.30 8.93
CA TYR A 259 3.83 0.33 10.07
C TYR A 259 2.31 0.37 9.97
N ARG A 260 1.74 0.13 8.78
CA ARG A 260 0.30 -0.01 8.58
C ARG A 260 -0.19 -1.43 8.85
N ILE A 261 0.72 -2.40 8.96
CA ILE A 261 0.43 -3.84 8.96
C ILE A 261 0.87 -4.47 10.28
N SER A 262 2.14 -4.30 10.62
CA SER A 262 2.76 -4.85 11.81
C SER A 262 2.27 -4.14 13.07
N ARG A 263 2.08 -4.92 14.13
CA ARG A 263 1.89 -4.40 15.50
C ARG A 263 3.13 -4.59 16.36
N ASP A 264 4.15 -5.29 15.85
CA ASP A 264 5.45 -5.42 16.46
C ASP A 264 6.42 -4.37 15.89
N GLY A 265 6.92 -3.46 16.74
CA GLY A 265 7.92 -2.46 16.33
C GLY A 265 9.24 -3.04 15.80
N THR A 266 9.49 -4.34 16.00
CA THR A 266 10.62 -5.09 15.44
C THR A 266 10.28 -5.86 14.17
N LEU A 267 9.02 -5.82 13.71
CA LEU A 267 8.50 -6.45 12.49
C LEU A 267 8.61 -7.99 12.44
N ARG A 268 8.75 -8.67 13.59
CA ARG A 268 8.85 -10.15 13.64
C ARG A 268 7.59 -10.86 13.18
N ASP A 269 6.43 -10.24 13.34
CA ASP A 269 5.14 -10.73 12.85
C ASP A 269 4.99 -10.62 11.32
N LEU A 270 5.69 -9.69 10.68
CA LEU A 270 5.69 -9.47 9.23
C LEU A 270 6.87 -10.17 8.51
N GLU A 271 7.99 -10.40 9.21
CA GLU A 271 9.21 -10.99 8.63
C GLU A 271 8.96 -12.30 7.87
N PRO A 272 8.17 -13.28 8.37
CA PRO A 272 7.91 -14.51 7.62
C PRO A 272 7.23 -14.28 6.27
N VAL A 273 6.28 -13.33 6.22
CA VAL A 273 5.59 -12.92 4.98
C VAL A 273 6.60 -12.29 4.02
N ALA A 274 7.41 -11.34 4.51
CA ALA A 274 8.39 -10.65 3.69
C ALA A 274 9.45 -11.60 3.11
N ARG A 275 9.99 -12.50 3.95
CA ARG A 275 10.99 -13.48 3.52
C ARG A 275 10.44 -14.46 2.51
N GLU A 276 9.20 -14.92 2.67
CA GLU A 276 8.61 -15.84 1.69
C GLU A 276 8.31 -15.14 0.35
N LEU A 277 7.88 -13.88 0.37
CA LEU A 277 7.71 -13.10 -0.86
C LEU A 277 9.05 -12.88 -1.59
N LEU A 278 10.12 -12.57 -0.86
CA LEU A 278 11.48 -12.46 -1.40
C LEU A 278 11.98 -13.79 -1.97
N ASN A 279 11.75 -14.89 -1.24
CA ASN A 279 12.12 -16.24 -1.67
C ASN A 279 11.39 -16.65 -2.97
N VAL A 280 10.08 -16.39 -3.06
CA VAL A 280 9.27 -16.80 -4.22
C VAL A 280 9.53 -15.93 -5.44
N ALA A 281 9.70 -14.62 -5.28
CA ALA A 281 9.67 -13.69 -6.40
C ALA A 281 10.55 -12.42 -6.23
N GLY A 282 11.51 -12.44 -5.30
CA GLY A 282 12.41 -11.32 -5.03
C GLY A 282 13.22 -10.88 -6.27
N MET A 283 13.65 -11.85 -7.07
CA MET A 283 14.45 -11.59 -8.28
C MET A 283 13.64 -11.09 -9.48
N THR A 284 12.31 -10.98 -9.38
CA THR A 284 11.45 -10.70 -10.53
C THR A 284 10.35 -9.67 -10.27
N GLN A 285 9.72 -9.67 -9.10
CA GLN A 285 8.41 -9.04 -8.90
C GLN A 285 8.25 -8.29 -7.58
N MET A 286 9.28 -8.26 -6.73
CA MET A 286 9.28 -7.47 -5.50
C MET A 286 9.87 -6.10 -5.75
N VAL A 287 9.21 -5.02 -5.32
CA VAL A 287 9.71 -3.65 -5.46
C VAL A 287 9.70 -2.91 -4.13
N PHE A 288 10.71 -2.08 -3.88
CA PHE A 288 10.75 -1.17 -2.74
C PHE A 288 9.80 0.02 -2.94
N ALA A 289 9.22 0.49 -1.83
CA ALA A 289 8.47 1.74 -1.76
C ALA A 289 8.51 2.31 -0.34
N SER A 290 8.64 3.63 -0.20
CA SER A 290 8.71 4.28 1.13
C SER A 290 7.33 4.48 1.76
N ASP A 291 6.31 4.72 0.94
CA ASP A 291 4.99 5.23 1.36
C ASP A 291 5.06 6.64 1.99
N TRP A 292 6.08 7.43 1.66
CA TRP A 292 6.17 8.84 2.06
C TRP A 292 4.91 9.60 1.60
N PRO A 293 4.31 10.50 2.40
CA PRO A 293 4.81 11.08 3.65
C PRO A 293 4.37 10.33 4.90
N HIS A 294 4.00 9.05 4.77
CA HIS A 294 3.50 8.21 5.86
C HIS A 294 2.21 8.79 6.48
N THR A 295 1.24 9.12 5.64
CA THR A 295 -0.03 9.75 6.06
C THR A 295 -0.70 9.02 7.23
N ARG A 296 -1.12 9.79 8.25
CA ARG A 296 -1.64 9.35 9.56
C ARG A 296 -0.57 8.76 10.50
N PHE A 297 0.69 8.85 10.12
CA PHE A 297 1.89 8.43 10.87
C PHE A 297 2.98 9.51 10.70
N GLU A 298 2.59 10.79 10.80
CA GLU A 298 3.46 11.92 10.57
C GLU A 298 4.68 11.89 11.50
N GLY A 299 5.86 12.25 10.96
CA GLY A 299 7.13 12.20 11.68
C GLY A 299 7.79 10.82 11.74
N LEU A 300 7.18 9.77 11.16
CA LEU A 300 7.80 8.46 11.02
C LEU A 300 9.08 8.55 10.18
N ASP A 301 10.17 7.96 10.68
CA ASP A 301 11.37 7.68 9.92
C ASP A 301 11.32 6.26 9.34
N ILE A 302 11.27 6.16 8.00
CA ILE A 302 11.22 4.88 7.29
C ILE A 302 12.60 4.23 7.11
N ARG A 303 13.69 4.96 7.41
CA ARG A 303 15.05 4.46 7.20
C ARG A 303 15.38 3.19 7.99
N PRO A 304 14.99 3.03 9.27
CA PRO A 304 15.14 1.76 9.97
C PRO A 304 14.46 0.59 9.25
N TYR A 305 13.30 0.79 8.63
CA TYR A 305 12.65 -0.25 7.84
C TYR A 305 13.45 -0.59 6.57
N MET A 306 14.02 0.41 5.88
CA MET A 306 14.89 0.13 4.74
C MET A 306 16.09 -0.74 5.15
N GLU A 307 16.69 -0.52 6.34
CA GLU A 307 17.73 -1.41 6.87
C GLU A 307 17.22 -2.83 7.15
N THR A 308 16.01 -2.95 7.68
CA THR A 308 15.35 -4.24 7.88
C THR A 308 15.13 -4.96 6.55
N LEU A 309 14.66 -4.27 5.51
CA LEU A 309 14.47 -4.88 4.18
C LEU A 309 15.79 -5.35 3.58
N LEU A 310 16.87 -4.55 3.70
CA LEU A 310 18.21 -4.98 3.29
C LEU A 310 18.69 -6.21 4.08
N THR A 311 18.31 -6.31 5.36
CA THR A 311 18.61 -7.48 6.21
C THR A 311 17.81 -8.70 5.80
N TRP A 312 16.55 -8.54 5.41
CA TRP A 312 15.73 -9.63 4.86
C TRP A 312 16.27 -10.17 3.54
N CYS A 313 16.92 -9.32 2.74
CA CYS A 313 17.65 -9.76 1.54
C CYS A 313 18.94 -10.54 1.86
N GLY A 314 19.32 -10.68 3.13
CA GLY A 314 20.41 -11.57 3.55
C GLY A 314 21.82 -11.15 3.08
N GLY A 315 21.99 -9.90 2.62
CA GLY A 315 23.24 -9.44 2.03
C GLY A 315 23.46 -9.87 0.57
N ASP A 316 22.46 -10.47 -0.07
CA ASP A 316 22.48 -10.76 -1.51
C ASP A 316 22.36 -9.45 -2.31
N GLU A 317 23.49 -8.99 -2.85
CA GLU A 317 23.56 -7.75 -3.63
C GLU A 317 22.72 -7.80 -4.90
N ALA A 318 22.57 -8.96 -5.52
CA ALA A 318 21.74 -9.12 -6.71
C ALA A 318 20.26 -9.00 -6.35
N LEU A 319 19.82 -9.63 -5.26
CA LEU A 319 18.45 -9.47 -4.77
C LEU A 319 18.15 -8.02 -4.37
N ILE A 320 19.08 -7.36 -3.67
CA ILE A 320 18.94 -5.94 -3.30
C ILE A 320 18.81 -5.06 -4.56
N GLU A 321 19.67 -5.29 -5.57
CA GLU A 321 19.57 -4.60 -6.86
C GLU A 321 18.20 -4.78 -7.49
N ARG A 322 17.68 -6.02 -7.54
CA ARG A 322 16.39 -6.32 -8.15
C ARG A 322 15.24 -5.67 -7.41
N VAL A 323 15.22 -5.76 -6.08
CA VAL A 323 14.16 -5.20 -5.23
C VAL A 323 14.11 -3.68 -5.29
N PHE A 324 15.27 -3.01 -5.28
CA PHE A 324 15.31 -1.55 -5.24
C PHE A 324 15.32 -0.90 -6.63
N ARG A 325 15.75 -1.61 -7.68
CA ARG A 325 15.92 -1.05 -9.03
C ARG A 325 15.33 -1.92 -10.13
N GLY A 326 15.93 -3.07 -10.43
CA GLY A 326 15.66 -3.79 -11.69
C GLY A 326 14.20 -4.21 -11.87
N ASN A 327 13.53 -4.65 -10.80
CA ASN A 327 12.11 -5.00 -10.86
C ASN A 327 11.23 -3.77 -11.05
N ALA A 328 11.60 -2.62 -10.48
CA ALA A 328 10.87 -1.37 -10.62
C ALA A 328 11.02 -0.76 -12.01
N GLU A 329 12.24 -0.79 -12.60
CA GLU A 329 12.47 -0.41 -13.99
C GLU A 329 11.53 -1.23 -14.91
N ARG A 330 11.50 -2.55 -14.74
CA ARG A 330 10.59 -3.42 -15.51
C ARG A 330 9.12 -3.17 -15.22
N LEU A 331 8.73 -2.81 -14.00
CA LEU A 331 7.32 -2.59 -13.65
C LEU A 331 6.79 -1.27 -14.23
N TRP A 332 7.62 -0.22 -14.24
CA TRP A 332 7.22 1.15 -14.56
C TRP A 332 7.65 1.65 -15.93
N GLU A 333 8.20 0.78 -16.77
CA GLU A 333 8.42 1.03 -18.21
C GLU A 333 7.11 1.35 -18.95
#